data_AF-A0A351QWF6-F1
#
_entry.id   AF-A0A351QWF6-F1
#
_cell.length_a   1.000
_cell.length_b   1.000
_cell.length_c   1.000
_cell.angle_alpha   90.00
_cell.angle_beta   90.00
_cell.angle_gamma   90.00
#
_symmetry.space_group_name_H-M   'P 1'
#
loop_
_entity.id
_entity.type
_entity.pdbx_description
1 polymer ?
#
loop_
_entity_poly.entity_id
_entity_poly.type
_entity_poly.pdbx_seq_one_letter_code
_entity_poly.pdbx_strand_id
1 'polypeptide(L)' 'MSYIPMVVEQTGKGERSYDIYSRLLKERII' A
#
# COMPACT_ATOMS: atom_id res chain seq x y z
N MET A 1 14.72 -14.44 -3.25
CA MET A 1 13.38 -13.85 -3.03
C MET A 1 13.49 -12.35 -3.22
N SER A 2 12.64 -11.74 -4.05
CA SER A 2 12.50 -10.28 -4.10
C SER A 2 11.69 -9.82 -2.88
N TYR A 3 12.17 -8.84 -2.13
CA TYR A 3 11.48 -8.29 -0.97
C TYR A 3 10.50 -7.21 -1.45
N ILE A 4 9.22 -7.36 -1.11
CA ILE A 4 8.19 -6.37 -1.45
C ILE A 4 8.03 -5.44 -0.25
N PRO A 5 8.25 -4.12 -0.41
CA PRO A 5 8.10 -3.18 0.68
C PRO A 5 6.64 -3.01 1.08
N MET A 6 6.41 -2.88 2.38
CA MET A 6 5.12 -2.54 2.96
C MET A 6 5.09 -1.03 3.24
N VAL A 7 3.98 -0.38 2.90
CA VAL A 7 3.73 1.04 3.07
C VAL A 7 2.56 1.22 4.03
N VAL A 8 2.67 2.19 4.94
CA VAL A 8 1.57 2.56 5.85
C VAL A 8 0.91 3.83 5.34
N GLU A 9 -0.39 3.75 5.04
CA GLU A 9 -1.23 4.89 4.67
C GLU A 9 -1.96 5.41 5.90
N GLN A 10 -1.84 6.71 6.19
CA GLN A 10 -2.69 7.38 7.17
C GLN A 10 -4.01 7.79 6.50
N THR A 11 -5.11 7.30 7.04
CA THR A 11 -6.47 7.70 6.65
C THR A 11 -7.13 8.43 7.82
N GLY A 12 -8.20 9.19 7.56
CA GLY A 12 -8.95 9.86 8.63
C GLY A 12 -9.57 8.92 9.69
N LYS A 13 -9.55 7.59 9.45
CA LYS A 13 -10.00 6.55 10.40
C LYS A 13 -8.85 5.77 11.06
N GLY A 14 -7.59 6.13 10.81
CA GLY A 14 -6.40 5.46 11.35
C GLY A 14 -5.40 5.03 10.28
N GLU A 15 -4.45 4.19 10.68
CA GLU A 15 -3.39 3.68 9.81
C GLU A 15 -3.80 2.39 9.11
N ARG A 16 -3.51 2.28 7.81
CA ARG A 16 -3.75 1.07 7.03
C ARG A 16 -2.50 0.68 6.28
N SER A 17 -2.04 -0.54 6.49
CA SER A 17 -0.85 -1.07 5.86
C SER A 17 -1.19 -1.76 4.53
N TYR A 18 -0.34 -1.54 3.54
CA TYR A 18 -0.47 -2.06 2.18
C TYR A 18 0.89 -2.55 1.69
N ASP A 19 0.94 -3.61 0.91
CA ASP A 19 2.10 -3.82 0.04
C ASP A 19 2.09 -2.78 -1.09
N ILE A 20 3.26 -2.47 -1.66
CA ILE A 20 3.38 -1.41 -2.65
C ILE A 20 2.52 -1.66 -3.90
N TYR A 21 2.32 -2.92 -4.30
CA TYR A 21 1.51 -3.24 -5.48
C TYR A 21 0.02 -3.07 -5.21
N SER A 22 -0.48 -3.54 -4.06
CA SER A 22 -1.85 -3.30 -3.63
C SER A 22 -2.15 -1.80 -3.49
N ARG A 23 -1.17 -1.00 -3.07
CA ARG A 23 -1.31 0.45 -3.01
C ARG A 23 -1.49 1.07 -4.41
N LEU A 24 -0.68 0.66 -5.38
CA LEU A 24 -0.79 1.14 -6.77
C LEU A 24 -2.10 0.69 -7.42
N LEU A 25 -2.48 -0.58 -7.24
CA LEU A 25 -3.75 -1.12 -7.74
C LEU A 25 -4.97 -0.39 -7.15
N LYS A 26 -4.92 -0.01 -5.86
CA LYS A 26 -5.95 0.82 -5.22
C LYS A 26 -6.11 2.19 -5.91
N GLU A 27 -5.01 2.76 -6.38
CA GLU A 27 -5.00 4.01 -7.16
C GLU A 27 -5.25 3.81 -8.66
N ARG A 28 -5.52 2.56 -9.09
CA ARG A 28 -5.66 2.15 -10.50
C ARG A 28 -4.40 2.41 -11.34
N ILE A 29 -3.24 2.35 -10.71
CA ILE A 29 -1.92 2.39 -11.34
C ILE A 29 -1.50 0.93 -11.60
N ILE A 30 -1.18 0.62 -12.85
CA ILE A 30 -0.63 -0.67 -13.29
C ILE A 30 0.88 -0.50 -13.49
#